data_AF-A0A961PYN1-F1
#
_entry.id   AF-A0A961PYN1-F1
#
_cell.length_a   1.000
_cell.length_b   1.000
_cell.length_c   1.000
_cell.angle_alpha   90.00
_cell.angle_beta   90.00
_cell.angle_gamma   90.00
#
_symmetry.space_group_name_H-M   'P 1'
#
loop_
_entity.id
_entity.type
_entity.pdbx_description
1 polymer ?
#
loop_
_entity_poly.entity_id
_entity_poly.type
_entity_poly.pdbx_seq_one_letter_code
_entity_poly.pdbx_strand_id
1 'polypeptide(L)'
;EALGAAAAAMPEITIEPVECLAVCDRVVTLAFRAPGKWSYLIGDADPDGDVADILAAARAVAASPHGVPAMADRPPFFRRGTIARLPPGPERGSAGA
;
A
#
# COMPACT_ATOMS: atom_id res chain seq x y z
N GLU A 1 5.21 5.03 -13.35
CA GLU A 1 6.64 5.18 -13.69
C GLU A 1 7.57 5.29 -12.47
N ALA A 2 7.71 6.43 -11.79
CA ALA A 2 8.72 6.62 -10.73
C ALA A 2 8.65 5.56 -9.60
N LEU A 3 7.44 5.29 -9.10
CA LEU A 3 7.21 4.27 -8.07
C LEU A 3 7.58 2.85 -8.55
N GLY A 4 7.24 2.52 -9.80
CA GLY A 4 7.59 1.23 -10.43
C GLY A 4 9.09 1.03 -10.56
N ALA A 5 9.80 2.05 -11.06
CA ALA A 5 11.26 2.02 -11.16
C ALA A 5 11.94 1.88 -9.79
N ALA A 6 11.45 2.60 -8.79
CA ALA A 6 12.00 2.53 -7.43
C ALA A 6 11.76 1.17 -6.74
N ALA A 7 10.64 0.50 -7.04
CA ALA A 7 10.35 -0.82 -6.51
C ALA A 7 11.09 -1.96 -7.22
N ALA A 8 11.69 -1.73 -8.39
CA ALA A 8 12.40 -2.78 -9.13
C ALA A 8 13.54 -3.44 -8.32
N ALA A 9 14.07 -2.74 -7.31
CA ALA A 9 15.08 -3.26 -6.39
C ALA A 9 14.50 -3.98 -5.15
N MET A 10 13.18 -4.16 -5.06
CA MET A 10 12.46 -4.69 -3.89
C MET A 10 11.62 -5.90 -4.28
N PRO A 11 12.20 -7.12 -4.31
CA PRO A 11 11.53 -8.31 -4.82
C PRO A 11 10.28 -8.73 -4.02
N GLU A 12 10.16 -8.26 -2.77
CA GLU A 12 9.01 -8.51 -1.89
C GLU A 12 7.82 -7.57 -2.14
N ILE A 13 7.98 -6.54 -2.98
CA ILE A 13 6.94 -5.58 -3.32
C ILE A 13 6.54 -5.74 -4.78
N THR A 14 5.24 -5.90 -5.02
CA THR A 14 4.64 -5.85 -6.35
C THR A 14 3.77 -4.61 -6.46
N ILE A 15 3.94 -3.84 -7.53
CA ILE A 15 3.09 -2.69 -7.86
C ILE A 15 2.15 -3.11 -8.97
N GLU A 16 0.86 -3.01 -8.71
CA GLU A 16 -0.20 -3.29 -9.67
C GLU A 16 -1.01 -2.01 -9.89
N PRO A 17 -1.18 -1.55 -11.15
CA PRO A 17 -2.11 -0.47 -11.43
C PRO A 17 -3.54 -0.96 -11.20
N VAL A 18 -4.36 -0.12 -10.58
CA VAL A 18 -5.78 -0.37 -10.35
C VAL A 18 -6.57 0.80 -10.92
N GLU A 19 -7.55 0.51 -11.77
CA GLU A 19 -8.31 1.54 -12.48
C GLU A 19 -9.24 2.33 -11.55
N CYS A 20 -9.80 1.68 -10.53
CA CYS A 20 -10.76 2.33 -9.64
C CYS A 20 -10.66 1.80 -8.20
N LEU A 21 -10.49 2.72 -7.26
CA LEU A 21 -10.63 2.47 -5.81
C LEU A 21 -11.86 3.18 -5.23
N ALA A 22 -12.68 3.83 -6.07
CA ALA A 22 -13.83 4.64 -5.69
C ALA A 22 -13.51 5.78 -4.70
N VAL A 23 -12.29 6.32 -4.75
CA VAL A 23 -11.82 7.42 -3.89
C VAL A 23 -11.50 8.66 -4.75
N CYS A 24 -12.44 9.07 -5.60
CA CYS A 24 -12.19 10.10 -6.60
C CYS A 24 -11.81 11.47 -5.99
N ASP A 25 -12.29 11.76 -4.77
CA ASP A 25 -12.06 13.06 -4.11
C ASP A 25 -10.69 13.17 -3.43
N ARG A 26 -9.88 12.10 -3.42
CA ARG A 26 -8.54 12.08 -2.80
C ARG A 26 -7.50 11.79 -3.87
N VAL A 27 -6.62 12.76 -4.12
CA VAL A 27 -5.53 12.60 -5.08
C VAL A 27 -4.55 11.53 -4.62
N VAL A 28 -4.10 10.70 -5.56
CA VAL A 28 -3.19 9.56 -5.37
C VAL A 28 -3.62 8.64 -4.23
N THR A 29 -4.36 7.60 -4.60
CA THR A 29 -4.83 6.57 -3.67
C THR A 29 -4.05 5.28 -3.88
N LEU A 30 -3.61 4.69 -2.77
CA LEU A 30 -2.81 3.46 -2.72
C LEU A 30 -3.54 2.40 -1.91
N ALA A 31 -3.41 1.15 -2.35
CA ALA A 31 -3.85 -0.01 -1.58
C ALA A 31 -2.63 -0.84 -1.17
N PHE A 32 -2.43 -1.02 0.15
CA PHE A 32 -1.43 -1.96 0.67
C PHE A 32 -2.13 -3.26 1.04
N ARG A 33 -1.70 -4.37 0.43
CA ARG A 33 -2.27 -5.71 0.64
C ARG A 33 -1.15 -6.74 0.75
N ALA A 34 -1.34 -7.70 1.64
CA ALA A 34 -0.53 -8.90 1.70
C ALA A 34 -1.43 -10.11 2.03
N PRO A 35 -1.09 -11.33 1.59
CA PRO A 35 -1.88 -12.54 1.87
C PRO A 35 -2.08 -12.75 3.37
N GLY A 36 -3.31 -13.08 3.78
CA GLY A 36 -3.67 -13.34 5.19
C GLY A 36 -3.53 -12.15 6.14
N LYS A 37 -3.28 -10.93 5.64
CA LYS A 37 -3.00 -9.73 6.44
C LYS A 37 -4.04 -8.63 6.24
N TRP A 38 -4.12 -7.72 7.21
CA TRP A 38 -4.95 -6.52 7.09
C TRP A 38 -4.51 -5.70 5.88
N SER A 39 -5.48 -5.14 5.16
CA SER A 39 -5.24 -4.27 4.01
C SER A 39 -5.57 -2.82 4.33
N TYR A 40 -4.88 -1.90 3.67
CA TYR A 40 -5.07 -0.46 3.85
C TYR A 40 -5.42 0.19 2.52
N LEU A 41 -6.37 1.12 2.57
CA LEU A 41 -6.65 2.08 1.51
C LEU A 41 -6.25 3.46 2.03
N ILE A 42 -5.33 4.12 1.34
CA ILE A 42 -4.72 5.38 1.78
C ILE A 42 -4.75 6.38 0.63
N GLY A 43 -5.26 7.58 0.87
CA GLY A 43 -5.27 8.69 -0.09
C GLY A 43 -4.37 9.84 0.34
N ASP A 44 -4.23 10.83 -0.53
CA ASP A 44 -3.40 12.03 -0.36
C ASP A 44 -1.90 11.73 -0.22
N ALA A 45 -1.39 10.72 -0.91
CA ALA A 45 0.05 10.57 -1.04
C ALA A 45 0.58 11.55 -2.11
N ASP A 46 1.77 12.09 -1.92
CA ASP A 46 2.46 12.87 -2.95
C ASP A 46 3.18 11.91 -3.92
N PRO A 47 2.79 11.83 -5.20
CA PRO A 47 3.40 10.88 -6.15
C PRO A 47 4.86 11.19 -6.47
N ASP A 48 5.30 12.44 -6.26
CA ASP A 48 6.66 12.88 -6.54
C ASP A 48 7.49 13.00 -5.25
N GLY A 49 6.85 13.41 -4.15
CA GLY A 49 7.48 13.60 -2.85
C GLY A 49 7.56 12.35 -1.97
N ASP A 50 6.56 11.46 -2.04
CA ASP A 50 6.42 10.37 -1.07
C ASP A 50 6.90 9.01 -1.60
N VAL A 51 7.51 8.91 -2.79
CA VAL A 51 7.90 7.60 -3.39
C VAL A 51 8.66 6.70 -2.40
N ALA A 52 9.67 7.26 -1.71
CA ALA A 52 10.46 6.52 -0.73
C ALA A 52 9.63 6.08 0.48
N ASP A 53 8.74 6.96 0.97
CA ASP A 53 7.88 6.70 2.12
C ASP A 53 6.75 5.71 1.79
N ILE A 54 6.22 5.73 0.56
CA ILE A 54 5.27 4.74 0.03
C ILE A 54 5.90 3.35 0.06
N LEU A 55 7.13 3.22 -0.42
CA LEU A 55 7.85 1.94 -0.40
C LEU A 55 8.24 1.52 1.02
N ALA A 56 8.61 2.47 1.89
CA ALA A 56 8.84 2.18 3.30
C ALA A 56 7.57 1.67 4.01
N ALA A 57 6.42 2.29 3.75
CA ALA A 57 5.13 1.85 4.25
C ALA A 57 4.76 0.46 3.72
N ALA A 58 4.98 0.19 2.42
CA ALA A 58 4.76 -1.13 1.84
C ALA A 58 5.61 -2.20 2.55
N ARG A 59 6.90 -1.94 2.76
CA ARG A 59 7.78 -2.84 3.53
C ARG A 59 7.31 -3.03 4.96
N ALA A 60 6.88 -1.96 5.65
CA ALA A 60 6.40 -2.05 7.03
C ALA A 60 5.11 -2.90 7.14
N VAL A 61 4.19 -2.76 6.17
CA VAL A 61 3.01 -3.63 6.07
C VAL A 61 3.43 -5.08 5.79
N ALA A 62 4.34 -5.31 4.85
CA ALA A 62 4.82 -6.64 4.50
C ALA A 62 5.54 -7.34 5.67
N ALA A 63 6.37 -6.62 6.43
CA ALA A 63 7.12 -7.12 7.57
C ALA A 63 6.26 -7.33 8.82
N SER A 64 5.14 -6.60 8.96
CA SER A 64 4.23 -6.77 10.09
C SER A 64 3.59 -8.17 10.08
N PRO A 65 3.54 -8.89 11.23
CA PRO A 65 2.93 -10.21 11.32
C PRO A 65 1.48 -10.26 10.81
N HIS A 66 0.72 -9.19 11.05
CA HIS A 66 -0.70 -9.10 10.68
C HIS A 66 -0.98 -8.03 9.63
N GLY A 67 0.05 -7.43 9.02
CA GLY A 67 -0.11 -6.31 8.08
C GLY A 67 -0.43 -4.97 8.74
N VAL A 68 -0.31 -4.89 10.07
CA VAL A 68 -0.53 -3.66 10.83
C VAL A 68 0.85 -3.15 11.29
N PRO A 69 1.45 -2.18 10.58
CA PRO A 69 2.76 -1.64 10.95
C PRO A 69 2.68 -0.88 12.28
N ALA A 70 3.79 -0.83 13.02
CA ALA A 70 3.87 -0.05 14.26
C ALA A 70 3.65 1.44 13.96
N MET A 71 3.20 2.20 14.95
CA MET A 71 2.90 3.62 14.73
C MET A 71 4.13 4.43 14.28
N ALA A 72 5.33 4.05 14.73
CA ALA A 72 6.59 4.68 14.35
C ALA A 72 6.96 4.45 12.88
N ASP A 73 6.52 3.34 12.28
CA ASP A 73 6.81 2.97 10.89
C ASP A 73 5.78 3.52 9.90
N ARG A 74 4.84 4.36 10.37
CA ARG A 74 3.79 4.96 9.53
C ARG A 74 4.18 6.37 9.12
N PRO A 75 4.48 6.62 7.83
CA PRO A 75 4.77 7.96 7.37
C PRO A 75 3.56 8.90 7.49
N PRO A 76 3.75 10.22 7.38
CA PRO A 76 2.68 11.20 7.59
C PRO A 76 1.44 10.96 6.72
N PHE A 77 1.61 10.68 5.43
CA PHE A 77 0.49 10.39 4.52
C PHE A 77 -0.28 9.13 4.96
N PHE A 78 0.40 8.11 5.51
CA PHE A 78 -0.25 6.89 6.00
C PHE A 78 -1.18 7.21 7.18
N ARG A 79 -0.71 8.03 8.12
CA ARG A 79 -1.43 8.35 9.35
C ARG A 79 -2.65 9.24 9.10
N ARG A 80 -2.51 10.26 8.24
CA ARG A 80 -3.58 11.22 7.92
C ARG A 80 -4.50 10.71 6.81
N GLY A 81 -3.96 9.94 5.88
CA GLY A 81 -4.60 9.53 4.64
C GLY A 81 -5.31 8.19 4.70
N THR A 82 -5.27 7.46 5.82
CA THR A 82 -5.99 6.17 5.95
C THR A 82 -7.50 6.39 5.77
N ILE A 83 -8.05 5.84 4.68
CA ILE A 83 -9.48 5.88 4.36
C ILE A 83 -10.17 4.65 4.94
N ALA A 84 -9.57 3.48 4.75
CA ALA A 84 -10.12 2.23 5.24
C ALA A 84 -9.01 1.26 5.65
N ARG A 85 -9.32 0.43 6.63
CA ARG A 85 -8.54 -0.75 7.00
C ARG A 85 -9.45 -1.97 6.93
N LEU A 86 -9.14 -2.87 6.02
CA LEU A 86 -9.98 -4.02 5.68
C LEU A 86 -9.41 -5.29 6.33
N PRO A 87 -10.25 -6.16 6.91
CA PRO A 87 -9.79 -7.41 7.50
C PRO A 87 -9.14 -8.31 6.45
N PRO A 88 -8.31 -9.29 6.87
CA PRO A 88 -7.77 -10.29 5.97
C PRO A 88 -8.89 -10.93 5.15
N GLY A 89 -8.82 -10.76 3.83
CA GLY A 89 -9.68 -11.49 2.90
C GLY A 89 -9.25 -12.94 2.79
N PRO A 90 -10.09 -13.81 2.20
CA PRO A 90 -9.62 -15.13 1.77
C PRO A 90 -8.36 -14.96 0.93
N GLU A 91 -7.42 -15.90 1.05
CA GLU A 91 -6.24 -15.91 0.20
C GLU A 91 -6.72 -15.80 -1.25
N ARG A 92 -6.10 -14.87 -2.00
CA ARG A 92 -6.39 -14.80 -3.42
C ARG A 92 -5.77 -16.06 -3.99
N GLY A 93 -6.56 -17.14 -4.13
CA GLY A 93 -6.18 -18.26 -4.98
C GLY A 93 -5.75 -17.64 -6.30
N SER A 94 -4.57 -18.02 -6.81
CA SER A 94 -3.97 -17.47 -8.03
C SER A 94 -5.07 -17.19 -9.06
N ALA A 95 -5.49 -15.93 -9.18
CA ALA A 95 -6.37 -15.53 -10.25
C ALA A 95 -5.52 -15.72 -11.50
N GLY A 96 -5.85 -16.73 -12.29
CA GLY A 96 -5.08 -17.10 -13.46
C GLY A 96 -5.04 -15.96 -14.47
N ALA A 97 -3.85 -15.84 -15.08
CA ALA A 97 -3.53 -15.25 -16.38
C ALA A 97 -4.11 -13.86 -16.71
#